data_AF-A0A662QBK1-F1
#
_entry.id   AF-A0A662QBK1-F1
#
_cell.length_a   1.000
_cell.length_b   1.000
_cell.length_c   1.000
_cell.angle_alpha   90.00
_cell.angle_beta   90.00
_cell.angle_gamma   90.00
#
_symmetry.space_group_name_H-M   'P 1'
#
loop_
_entity.id
_entity.type
_entity.pdbx_description
1 polymer ?
#
loop_
_entity_poly.entity_id
_entity_poly.type
_entity_poly.pdbx_seq_one_letter_code
_entity_poly.pdbx_strand_id
1 'polypeptide(L)'
;MPKVIEWVGVKEGDIVWRYPIEEIAWGDNLIVHEYEAAVFFRDGKAYDVFRAGRHVLTTANLPLLTKVLSKIAGFDKVPFRATIIFVSLKQFQGKFGAQGQTKELAPLKFFGSFWFRVEDPNLFVNEVVGGQGIFTTEKLQDFLRGYFNERLIDTLSQYSLRDVYGKLDETSFMAKNALYEAFKRIGLELIDVKFEGIDTTKEWRDRLFYIQTGVSASEVLRMQTVEKAAESLSKSPGAAVGA
;
A
#
# COMPACT_ATOMS: atom_id res chain seq x y z
N MET A 1 29.32 15.14 -25.41
CA MET A 1 29.43 13.67 -25.58
C MET A 1 28.18 13.04 -25.00
N PRO A 2 27.60 12.01 -25.64
CA PRO A 2 26.45 11.29 -25.10
C PRO A 2 26.74 10.74 -23.70
N LYS A 3 25.81 10.94 -22.78
CA LYS A 3 25.90 10.41 -21.42
C LYS A 3 25.21 9.05 -21.35
N VAL A 4 25.60 8.26 -20.34
CA VAL A 4 24.88 7.04 -19.96
C VAL A 4 23.98 7.37 -18.78
N ILE A 5 22.71 7.01 -18.90
CA ILE A 5 21.67 7.17 -17.90
C ILE A 5 21.26 5.77 -17.48
N GLU A 6 21.54 5.41 -16.24
CA GLU A 6 21.25 4.08 -15.69
C GLU A 6 21.01 4.18 -14.19
N TRP A 7 20.28 3.20 -13.64
CA TRP A 7 20.12 3.07 -12.20
C TRP A 7 21.37 2.47 -11.55
N VAL A 8 22.14 3.31 -10.88
CA VAL A 8 23.36 2.92 -10.15
C VAL A 8 23.10 2.63 -8.68
N GLY A 9 23.80 1.66 -8.10
CA GLY A 9 23.79 1.39 -6.66
C GLY A 9 22.49 0.78 -6.13
N VAL A 10 21.75 0.06 -6.97
CA VAL A 10 20.47 -0.60 -6.62
C VAL A 10 20.64 -1.52 -5.41
N LYS A 11 19.81 -1.36 -4.39
CA LYS A 11 19.66 -2.31 -3.28
C LYS A 11 18.44 -3.20 -3.49
N GLU A 12 18.44 -4.36 -2.84
CA GLU A 12 17.35 -5.35 -2.97
C GLU A 12 15.96 -4.77 -2.65
N GLY A 13 15.89 -3.90 -1.64
CA GLY A 13 14.64 -3.27 -1.22
C GLY A 13 14.22 -2.06 -2.04
N ASP A 14 15.03 -1.59 -2.99
CA ASP A 14 14.72 -0.34 -3.69
C ASP A 14 13.61 -0.54 -4.73
N ILE A 15 12.56 0.27 -4.59
CA ILE A 15 11.40 0.22 -5.48
C ILE A 15 11.47 1.34 -6.53
N VAL A 16 11.94 2.52 -6.12
CA VAL A 16 12.02 3.71 -6.97
C VAL A 16 13.34 4.42 -6.79
N TRP A 17 13.84 5.00 -7.89
CA TRP A 17 15.00 5.85 -7.85
C TRP A 17 14.89 6.98 -8.87
N ARG A 18 15.20 8.19 -8.42
CA ARG A 18 15.23 9.37 -9.28
C ARG A 18 16.65 9.60 -9.77
N TYR A 19 16.82 9.62 -11.09
CA TYR A 19 18.09 10.01 -11.70
C TYR A 19 18.42 11.46 -11.30
N PRO A 20 19.64 11.76 -10.81
CA PRO A 20 19.96 13.04 -10.18
C PRO A 20 20.12 14.20 -11.17
N ILE A 21 20.37 13.93 -12.45
CA ILE A 21 20.59 14.96 -13.47
C ILE A 21 19.30 15.15 -14.27
N GLU A 22 18.77 16.37 -14.28
CA GLU A 22 17.53 16.68 -15.03
C GLU A 22 17.78 17.21 -16.44
N GLU A 23 19.01 17.55 -16.77
CA GLU A 23 19.39 18.03 -18.10
C GLU A 23 19.78 16.84 -18.98
N ILE A 24 18.86 16.47 -19.88
CA ILE A 24 18.95 15.31 -20.76
C ILE A 24 19.18 15.78 -22.19
N ALA A 25 20.10 15.16 -22.91
CA ALA A 25 20.39 15.48 -24.30
C ALA A 25 19.85 14.40 -25.25
N TRP A 26 19.45 14.82 -26.45
CA TRP A 26 19.24 13.87 -27.55
C TRP A 26 20.53 13.13 -27.86
N GLY A 27 20.42 11.82 -28.07
CA GLY A 27 21.56 10.92 -28.27
C GLY A 27 22.14 10.32 -26.98
N ASP A 28 21.72 10.76 -25.79
CA ASP A 28 22.07 10.09 -24.54
C ASP A 28 21.58 8.62 -24.56
N ASN A 29 22.33 7.74 -23.90
CA ASN A 29 22.01 6.31 -23.82
C ASN A 29 21.32 6.01 -22.49
N LEU A 30 20.05 5.62 -22.55
CA LEU A 30 19.30 5.10 -21.42
C LEU A 30 19.46 3.57 -21.36
N ILE A 31 19.97 3.06 -20.24
CA ILE A 31 20.07 1.62 -19.97
C ILE A 31 19.03 1.27 -18.91
N VAL A 32 18.16 0.33 -19.27
CA VAL A 32 17.10 -0.17 -18.40
C VAL A 32 17.31 -1.67 -18.23
N HIS A 33 17.52 -2.13 -17.00
CA HIS A 33 17.64 -3.56 -16.69
C HIS A 33 16.33 -4.32 -16.89
N GLU A 34 16.39 -5.65 -16.94
CA GLU A 34 15.22 -6.51 -17.18
C GLU A 34 14.12 -6.37 -16.12
N TYR A 35 14.52 -6.08 -14.89
CA TYR A 35 13.63 -6.00 -13.73
C TYR A 35 13.19 -4.56 -13.40
N GLU A 36 13.40 -3.61 -14.30
CA GLU A 36 13.04 -2.20 -14.07
C GLU A 36 12.38 -1.57 -15.30
N ALA A 37 11.78 -0.40 -15.08
CA ALA A 37 11.30 0.48 -16.12
C ALA A 37 11.79 1.90 -15.81
N ALA A 38 12.01 2.70 -16.86
CA ALA A 38 12.37 4.11 -16.74
C ALA A 38 11.23 4.99 -17.24
N VAL A 39 10.79 5.93 -16.41
CA VAL A 39 9.67 6.83 -16.70
C VAL A 39 10.19 8.26 -16.82
N PHE A 40 9.89 8.90 -17.95
CA PHE A 40 10.16 10.32 -18.15
C PHE A 40 9.04 11.16 -17.55
N PHE A 41 9.39 11.95 -16.55
CA PHE A 41 8.49 12.80 -15.79
C PHE A 41 8.86 14.27 -15.95
N ARG A 42 7.87 15.12 -16.19
CA ARG A 42 8.08 16.57 -16.33
C ARG A 42 6.80 17.33 -15.95
N ASP A 43 6.94 18.48 -15.33
CA ASP A 43 5.81 19.39 -15.05
C ASP A 43 4.60 18.69 -14.36
N GLY A 44 4.89 17.76 -13.44
CA GLY A 44 3.86 17.02 -12.69
C GLY A 44 3.23 15.84 -13.45
N LYS A 45 3.74 15.46 -14.63
CA LYS A 45 3.17 14.42 -15.47
C LYS A 45 4.22 13.43 -15.95
N ALA A 46 3.86 12.16 -15.96
CA ALA A 46 4.61 11.11 -16.64
C ALA A 46 4.25 11.10 -18.14
N TYR A 47 5.26 11.01 -19.00
CA TYR A 47 5.12 11.09 -20.45
C TYR A 47 5.39 9.73 -21.08
N ASP A 48 6.66 9.34 -21.18
CA ASP A 48 7.09 8.17 -21.92
C ASP A 48 7.73 7.13 -20.96
N VAL A 49 7.50 5.84 -21.21
CA VAL A 49 8.02 4.72 -20.41
C VAL A 49 8.88 3.81 -21.26
N PHE A 50 10.09 3.53 -20.77
CA PHE A 50 11.01 2.57 -21.36
C PHE A 50 11.03 1.28 -20.53
N ARG A 51 10.91 0.16 -21.24
CA ARG A 51 11.14 -1.18 -20.69
C ARG A 51 12.62 -1.56 -20.85
N ALA A 52 12.96 -2.76 -20.39
CA ALA A 52 14.29 -3.34 -20.47
C ALA A 52 14.96 -3.15 -21.83
N GLY A 53 16.25 -2.83 -21.80
CA GLY A 53 17.09 -2.66 -22.98
C GLY A 53 17.90 -1.38 -22.96
N ARG A 54 18.70 -1.22 -24.01
CA ARG A 54 19.48 -0.02 -24.26
C ARG A 54 18.78 0.83 -25.29
N HIS A 55 18.50 2.08 -24.93
CA HIS A 55 17.74 3.03 -25.73
C HIS A 55 18.59 4.28 -25.98
N VAL A 56 18.77 4.65 -27.24
CA VAL A 56 19.33 5.96 -27.58
C VAL A 56 18.17 6.95 -27.59
N LEU A 57 18.22 7.99 -26.76
CA LEU A 57 17.13 8.96 -26.65
C LEU A 57 17.00 9.77 -27.94
N THR A 58 15.85 9.66 -28.58
CA THR A 58 15.52 10.31 -29.86
C THR A 58 14.09 10.82 -29.83
N THR A 59 13.75 11.74 -30.72
CA THR A 59 12.37 12.23 -30.84
C THR A 59 11.37 11.12 -31.19
N ALA A 60 11.84 10.05 -31.84
CA ALA A 60 11.02 8.90 -32.20
C ALA A 60 10.62 8.02 -31.01
N ASN A 61 11.47 7.89 -29.99
CA ASN A 61 11.17 7.06 -28.81
C ASN A 61 10.69 7.85 -27.59
N LEU A 62 10.65 9.18 -27.67
CA LEU A 62 10.04 10.08 -26.70
C LEU A 62 8.88 10.87 -27.34
N PRO A 63 7.85 10.24 -27.95
CA PRO A 63 6.85 10.95 -28.74
C PRO A 63 5.99 11.90 -27.90
N LEU A 64 5.63 11.54 -26.66
CA LEU A 64 4.78 12.37 -25.81
C LEU A 64 5.55 13.60 -25.31
N LEU A 65 6.79 13.39 -24.85
CA LEU A 65 7.66 14.49 -24.45
C LEU A 65 8.05 15.39 -25.64
N THR A 66 8.35 14.80 -26.80
CA THR A 66 8.65 15.52 -28.05
C THR A 66 7.50 16.42 -28.46
N LYS A 67 6.26 15.94 -28.36
CA LYS A 67 5.07 16.75 -28.67
C LYS A 67 5.01 18.02 -27.83
N VAL A 68 5.39 17.94 -26.55
CA VAL A 68 5.44 19.12 -25.66
C VAL A 68 6.62 20.05 -26.03
N LEU A 69 7.79 19.48 -26.29
CA LEU A 69 9.02 20.23 -26.58
C LEU A 69 9.02 20.88 -27.96
N SER A 70 8.29 20.33 -28.92
CA SER A 70 8.27 20.77 -30.33
C SER A 70 7.94 22.25 -30.54
N LYS A 71 7.31 22.89 -29.55
CA LYS A 71 7.00 24.34 -29.57
C LYS A 71 8.24 25.22 -29.36
N ILE A 72 9.36 24.64 -28.93
CA ILE A 72 10.62 25.33 -28.68
C ILE A 72 11.48 25.26 -29.95
N ALA A 73 11.95 26.40 -30.43
CA ALA A 73 12.80 26.44 -31.62
C ALA A 73 14.13 25.71 -31.38
N GLY A 74 14.51 24.83 -32.31
CA GLY A 74 15.76 24.07 -32.24
C GLY A 74 15.80 23.01 -31.13
N PHE A 75 14.65 22.60 -30.57
CA PHE A 75 14.58 21.65 -29.46
C PHE A 75 15.29 20.32 -29.71
N ASP A 76 15.48 19.94 -30.97
CA ASP A 76 16.19 18.74 -31.43
C ASP A 76 17.72 18.82 -31.24
N LYS A 77 18.24 20.03 -30.96
CA LYS A 77 19.68 20.32 -30.83
C LYS A 77 20.09 20.80 -29.44
N VAL A 78 19.13 21.02 -28.55
CA VAL A 78 19.40 21.55 -27.19
C VAL A 78 19.01 20.49 -26.15
N PRO A 79 19.78 20.34 -25.07
CA PRO A 79 19.32 19.57 -23.92
C PRO A 79 17.97 20.06 -23.41
N PHE A 80 17.15 19.13 -22.96
CA PHE A 80 15.84 19.40 -22.38
C PHE A 80 15.81 18.97 -20.92
N ARG A 81 14.96 19.65 -20.15
CA ARG A 81 14.75 19.32 -18.74
C ARG A 81 13.71 18.21 -18.61
N ALA A 82 14.07 17.10 -17.99
CA ALA A 82 13.15 16.03 -17.61
C ALA A 82 13.71 15.27 -16.40
N THR A 83 12.83 14.81 -15.53
CA THR A 83 13.19 13.89 -14.46
C THR A 83 13.02 12.46 -14.97
N ILE A 84 14.01 11.60 -14.77
CA ILE A 84 13.91 10.17 -15.09
C ILE A 84 13.75 9.42 -13.78
N ILE A 85 12.65 8.66 -13.67
CA ILE A 85 12.35 7.86 -12.50
C ILE A 85 12.45 6.39 -12.92
N PHE A 86 13.42 5.70 -12.35
CA PHE A 86 13.52 4.26 -12.45
C PHE A 86 12.61 3.60 -11.42
N VAL A 87 11.94 2.54 -11.85
CA VAL A 87 10.97 1.81 -11.05
C VAL A 87 11.27 0.32 -11.17
N SER A 88 11.39 -0.36 -10.04
CA SER A 88 11.56 -1.80 -10.01
C SER A 88 10.24 -2.51 -10.28
N LEU A 89 10.28 -3.52 -11.15
CA LEU A 89 9.18 -4.40 -11.51
C LEU A 89 9.21 -5.71 -10.71
N LYS A 90 10.14 -5.83 -9.75
CA LYS A 90 10.24 -6.98 -8.85
C LYS A 90 9.03 -7.03 -7.91
N GLN A 91 8.83 -8.21 -7.33
CA GLN A 91 7.89 -8.39 -6.23
C GLN A 91 8.51 -7.92 -4.92
N PHE A 92 7.73 -7.18 -4.14
CA PHE A 92 8.11 -6.65 -2.83
C PHE A 92 7.12 -7.14 -1.77
N GLN A 93 7.61 -7.24 -0.53
CA GLN A 93 6.80 -7.50 0.65
C GLN A 93 6.60 -6.20 1.44
N GLY A 94 5.35 -5.81 1.64
CA GLY A 94 4.94 -4.79 2.59
C GLY A 94 4.41 -5.41 3.86
N LYS A 95 4.63 -4.77 5.00
CA LYS A 95 3.99 -5.14 6.28
C LYS A 95 2.83 -4.20 6.56
N PHE A 96 1.75 -4.75 7.10
CA PHE A 96 0.59 -4.00 7.53
C PHE A 96 0.24 -4.31 8.99
N GLY A 97 -0.48 -3.38 9.62
CA GLY A 97 -0.82 -3.48 11.02
C GLY A 97 -1.61 -2.26 11.46
N ALA A 98 -2.80 -2.49 12.00
CA ALA A 98 -3.69 -1.42 12.43
C ALA A 98 -4.69 -1.90 13.49
N GLN A 99 -5.45 -0.93 13.99
CA GLN A 99 -6.65 -1.18 14.79
C GLN A 99 -7.84 -0.64 14.00
N GLY A 100 -8.93 -1.40 14.01
CA GLY A 100 -10.18 -1.03 13.36
C GLY A 100 -11.35 -1.62 14.12
N GLN A 101 -12.48 -1.75 13.45
CA GLN A 101 -13.67 -2.35 14.04
C GLN A 101 -14.45 -3.14 12.99
N THR A 102 -15.26 -4.07 13.46
CA THR A 102 -16.23 -4.82 12.66
C THR A 102 -17.54 -4.05 12.51
N LYS A 103 -18.48 -4.64 11.75
CA LYS A 103 -19.86 -4.15 11.62
C LYS A 103 -20.58 -3.95 12.95
N GLU A 104 -20.25 -4.78 13.95
CA GLU A 104 -20.85 -4.72 15.29
C GLU A 104 -20.11 -3.73 16.21
N LEU A 105 -19.20 -2.92 15.66
CA LEU A 105 -18.29 -2.05 16.40
C LEU A 105 -17.38 -2.83 17.36
N ALA A 106 -17.15 -4.12 17.10
CA ALA A 106 -16.19 -4.91 17.85
C ALA A 106 -14.77 -4.44 17.49
N PRO A 107 -13.94 -4.01 18.46
CA PRO A 107 -12.58 -3.60 18.17
C PRO A 107 -11.77 -4.76 17.60
N LEU A 108 -11.01 -4.49 16.55
CA LEU A 108 -10.07 -5.44 15.97
C LEU A 108 -8.67 -4.87 15.99
N LYS A 109 -7.71 -5.72 16.35
CA LYS A 109 -6.29 -5.50 16.11
C LYS A 109 -5.84 -6.55 15.11
N PHE A 110 -5.15 -6.13 14.08
CA PHE A 110 -4.68 -7.06 13.06
C PHE A 110 -3.33 -6.62 12.51
N PHE A 111 -2.57 -7.60 12.03
CA PHE A 111 -1.28 -7.38 11.38
C PHE A 111 -0.95 -8.53 10.43
N GLY A 112 -0.03 -8.26 9.52
CA GLY A 112 0.45 -9.25 8.57
C GLY A 112 1.29 -8.64 7.47
N SER A 113 1.30 -9.32 6.32
CA SER A 113 2.12 -8.98 5.17
C SER A 113 1.28 -8.97 3.89
N PHE A 114 1.63 -8.09 2.96
CA PHE A 114 1.09 -8.07 1.60
C PHE A 114 2.22 -8.06 0.59
N TRP A 115 2.00 -8.67 -0.57
CA TRP A 115 2.96 -8.69 -1.66
C TRP A 115 2.42 -7.93 -2.83
N PHE A 116 3.28 -7.13 -3.44
CA PHE A 116 2.90 -6.29 -4.57
C PHE A 116 4.06 -6.15 -5.55
N ARG A 117 3.75 -5.73 -6.76
CA ARG A 117 4.73 -5.25 -7.74
C ARG A 117 4.15 -4.12 -8.55
N VAL A 118 5.01 -3.35 -9.21
CA VAL A 118 4.57 -2.32 -10.15
C VAL A 118 4.19 -2.98 -11.47
N GLU A 119 2.93 -2.84 -11.86
CA GLU A 119 2.39 -3.37 -13.13
C GLU A 119 2.40 -2.27 -14.21
N ASP A 120 1.93 -1.06 -13.85
CA ASP A 120 1.92 0.12 -14.70
C ASP A 120 2.84 1.21 -14.11
N PRO A 121 4.10 1.30 -14.58
CA PRO A 121 5.05 2.31 -14.11
C PRO A 121 4.61 3.74 -14.40
N ASN A 122 3.84 3.97 -15.48
CA ASN A 122 3.39 5.31 -15.85
C ASN A 122 2.39 5.82 -14.82
N LEU A 123 1.35 5.02 -14.57
CA LEU A 123 0.31 5.32 -13.60
C LEU A 123 0.88 5.41 -12.19
N PHE A 124 1.74 4.47 -11.81
CA PHE A 124 2.39 4.46 -10.49
C PHE A 124 3.23 5.71 -10.25
N VAL A 125 4.05 6.12 -11.22
CA VAL A 125 4.85 7.34 -11.10
C VAL A 125 3.97 8.57 -11.05
N ASN A 126 2.89 8.63 -11.83
CA ASN A 126 1.98 9.77 -11.83
C ASN A 126 1.23 9.92 -10.49
N GLU A 127 0.58 8.86 -10.03
CA GLU A 127 -0.31 8.89 -8.87
C GLU A 127 0.42 8.85 -7.53
N VAL A 128 1.54 8.12 -7.45
CA VAL A 128 2.24 7.87 -6.19
C VAL A 128 3.52 8.69 -6.08
N VAL A 129 4.47 8.52 -7.00
CA VAL A 129 5.81 9.14 -6.88
C VAL A 129 5.73 10.65 -7.09
N GLY A 130 5.15 11.07 -8.21
CA GLY A 130 5.00 12.47 -8.62
C GLY A 130 3.93 13.20 -7.83
N GLY A 131 2.74 12.61 -7.71
CA GLY A 131 1.61 13.21 -6.99
C GLY A 131 1.87 13.47 -5.51
N GLN A 132 2.65 12.61 -4.84
CA GLN A 132 2.94 12.72 -3.39
C GLN A 132 4.37 13.21 -3.08
N GLY A 133 5.22 13.43 -4.09
CA GLY A 133 6.63 13.81 -3.90
C GLY A 133 7.46 12.74 -3.18
N ILE A 134 7.10 11.46 -3.37
CA ILE A 134 7.72 10.31 -2.71
C ILE A 134 8.83 9.77 -3.59
N PHE A 135 10.07 10.19 -3.33
CA PHE A 135 11.23 9.79 -4.14
C PHE A 135 12.15 8.76 -3.45
N THR A 136 11.75 8.22 -2.29
CA THR A 136 12.53 7.22 -1.57
C THR A 136 11.69 6.00 -1.24
N THR A 137 12.36 4.85 -1.19
CA THR A 137 11.77 3.56 -0.84
C THR A 137 11.04 3.60 0.51
N GLU A 138 11.61 4.25 1.52
CA GLU A 138 11.04 4.29 2.87
C GLU A 138 9.71 5.05 2.90
N LYS A 139 9.68 6.25 2.31
CA LYS A 139 8.45 7.05 2.21
C LYS A 139 7.38 6.32 1.41
N LEU A 140 7.78 5.59 0.37
CA LEU A 140 6.87 4.78 -0.42
C LEU A 140 6.27 3.64 0.39
N GLN A 141 7.10 2.92 1.15
CA GLN A 141 6.60 1.84 2.02
C GLN A 141 5.64 2.37 3.09
N ASP A 142 5.92 3.52 3.70
CA ASP A 142 5.02 4.16 4.67
C ASP A 142 3.69 4.57 4.03
N PHE A 143 3.73 5.16 2.84
CA PHE A 143 2.52 5.48 2.07
C PHE A 143 1.70 4.23 1.76
N LEU A 144 2.32 3.19 1.22
CA LEU A 144 1.63 1.94 0.86
C LEU A 144 1.05 1.23 2.08
N ARG A 145 1.76 1.23 3.22
CA ARG A 145 1.23 0.69 4.48
C ARG A 145 0.01 1.47 4.94
N GLY A 146 0.06 2.80 4.90
CA GLY A 146 -1.07 3.67 5.25
C GLY A 146 -2.28 3.43 4.35
N TYR A 147 -2.05 3.45 3.04
CA TYR A 147 -3.08 3.19 2.02
C TYR A 147 -3.73 1.81 2.18
N PHE A 148 -2.90 0.77 2.38
CA PHE A 148 -3.39 -0.59 2.62
C PHE A 148 -4.23 -0.66 3.89
N ASN A 149 -3.73 -0.12 5.00
CA ASN A 149 -4.42 -0.13 6.28
C ASN A 149 -5.77 0.58 6.22
N GLU A 150 -5.85 1.76 5.61
CA GLU A 150 -7.10 2.53 5.45
C GLU A 150 -8.16 1.68 4.74
N ARG A 151 -7.82 1.13 3.56
CA ARG A 151 -8.74 0.30 2.78
C ARG A 151 -9.12 -0.99 3.48
N LEU A 152 -8.20 -1.57 4.24
CA LEU A 152 -8.47 -2.78 5.00
C LEU A 152 -9.40 -2.52 6.19
N ILE A 153 -9.22 -1.39 6.91
CA ILE A 153 -10.14 -0.98 7.99
C ILE A 153 -11.55 -0.80 7.45
N ASP A 154 -11.69 -0.06 6.34
CA ASP A 154 -12.98 0.15 5.68
C ASP A 154 -13.62 -1.18 5.27
N THR A 155 -12.82 -2.10 4.72
CA THR A 155 -13.30 -3.42 4.32
C THR A 155 -13.78 -4.24 5.52
N LEU A 156 -12.97 -4.34 6.58
CA LEU A 156 -13.29 -5.12 7.78
C LEU A 156 -14.51 -4.57 8.53
N SER A 157 -14.79 -3.27 8.44
CA SER A 157 -15.99 -2.64 9.03
C SER A 157 -17.30 -3.18 8.47
N GLN A 158 -17.29 -3.87 7.33
CA GLN A 158 -18.47 -4.44 6.70
C GLN A 158 -18.77 -5.88 7.14
N TYR A 159 -17.83 -6.54 7.83
CA TYR A 159 -17.93 -7.94 8.25
C TYR A 159 -18.19 -8.06 9.76
N SER A 160 -18.83 -9.16 10.19
CA SER A 160 -19.00 -9.44 11.62
C SER A 160 -17.71 -9.94 12.25
N LEU A 161 -17.59 -9.85 13.58
CA LEU A 161 -16.45 -10.44 14.29
C LEU A 161 -16.34 -11.95 14.03
N ARG A 162 -17.48 -12.64 13.90
CA ARG A 162 -17.53 -14.08 13.61
C ARG A 162 -17.02 -14.44 12.22
N ASP A 163 -17.09 -13.51 11.26
CA ASP A 163 -16.64 -13.75 9.90
C ASP A 163 -15.12 -13.70 9.77
N VAL A 164 -14.45 -12.93 10.64
CA VAL A 164 -13.01 -12.64 10.51
C VAL A 164 -12.16 -13.23 11.64
N TYR A 165 -12.69 -13.31 12.86
CA TYR A 165 -11.92 -13.77 14.02
C TYR A 165 -11.64 -15.28 13.92
N GLY A 166 -10.35 -15.64 13.99
CA GLY A 166 -9.89 -17.03 13.86
C GLY A 166 -9.92 -17.61 12.45
N LYS A 167 -10.25 -16.80 11.42
CA LYS A 167 -10.38 -17.20 10.01
C LYS A 167 -9.35 -16.49 9.14
N LEU A 168 -8.07 -16.72 9.43
CA LEU A 168 -6.97 -15.95 8.84
C LEU A 168 -6.89 -16.12 7.32
N ASP A 169 -7.06 -17.34 6.81
CA ASP A 169 -6.97 -17.61 5.37
C ASP A 169 -8.13 -17.02 4.59
N GLU A 170 -9.36 -17.16 5.10
CA GLU A 170 -10.55 -16.56 4.47
C GLU A 170 -10.49 -15.04 4.50
N THR A 171 -10.06 -14.46 5.63
CA THR A 171 -9.92 -13.01 5.76
C THR A 171 -8.81 -12.48 4.84
N SER A 172 -7.72 -13.23 4.69
CA SER A 172 -6.63 -12.92 3.76
C SER A 172 -7.10 -12.89 2.30
N PHE A 173 -7.83 -13.94 1.87
CA PHE A 173 -8.38 -14.01 0.52
C PHE A 173 -9.40 -12.90 0.26
N MET A 174 -10.29 -12.64 1.22
CA MET A 174 -11.26 -11.56 1.15
C MET A 174 -10.56 -10.19 1.02
N ALA A 175 -9.57 -9.91 1.86
CA ALA A 175 -8.84 -8.65 1.85
C ALA A 175 -8.09 -8.44 0.52
N LYS A 176 -7.43 -9.49 -0.01
CA LYS A 176 -6.79 -9.43 -1.33
C LYS A 176 -7.81 -9.01 -2.41
N ASN A 177 -8.96 -9.67 -2.48
CA ASN A 177 -9.95 -9.38 -3.51
C ASN A 177 -10.55 -7.98 -3.37
N ALA A 178 -10.81 -7.53 -2.13
CA ALA A 178 -11.35 -6.21 -1.87
C ALA A 178 -10.38 -5.07 -2.22
N LEU A 179 -9.08 -5.27 -1.96
CA LEU A 179 -8.05 -4.25 -2.16
C LEU A 179 -7.41 -4.29 -3.57
N TYR A 180 -7.64 -5.36 -4.35
CA TYR A 180 -7.02 -5.55 -5.66
C TYR A 180 -7.24 -4.36 -6.61
N GLU A 181 -8.49 -3.94 -6.80
CA GLU A 181 -8.81 -2.81 -7.68
C GLU A 181 -8.28 -1.47 -7.15
N ALA A 182 -8.15 -1.32 -5.83
CA ALA A 182 -7.58 -0.12 -5.23
C ALA A 182 -6.09 0.02 -5.58
N PHE A 183 -5.32 -1.07 -5.47
CA PHE A 183 -3.91 -1.11 -5.86
C PHE A 183 -3.73 -0.91 -7.36
N LYS A 184 -4.57 -1.55 -8.17
CA LYS A 184 -4.54 -1.42 -9.63
C LYS A 184 -4.70 0.03 -10.10
N ARG A 185 -5.58 0.80 -9.44
CA ARG A 185 -5.81 2.23 -9.75
C ARG A 185 -4.60 3.13 -9.51
N ILE A 186 -3.63 2.68 -8.73
CA ILE A 186 -2.37 3.39 -8.49
C ILE A 186 -1.18 2.72 -9.20
N GLY A 187 -1.45 1.86 -10.19
CA GLY A 187 -0.43 1.20 -11.02
C GLY A 187 0.27 0.00 -10.37
N LEU A 188 -0.28 -0.53 -9.27
CA LEU A 188 0.26 -1.68 -8.54
C LEU A 188 -0.59 -2.93 -8.72
N GLU A 189 0.05 -4.08 -8.84
CA GLU A 189 -0.61 -5.37 -8.68
C GLU A 189 -0.49 -5.82 -7.23
N LEU A 190 -1.63 -6.10 -6.58
CA LEU A 190 -1.68 -6.76 -5.28
C LEU A 190 -1.63 -8.28 -5.47
N ILE A 191 -0.45 -8.86 -5.29
CA ILE A 191 -0.15 -10.27 -5.57
C ILE A 191 -0.76 -11.15 -4.49
N ASP A 192 -0.55 -10.82 -3.22
CA ASP A 192 -1.09 -11.60 -2.11
C ASP A 192 -1.25 -10.77 -0.83
N VAL A 193 -2.10 -11.24 0.07
CA VAL A 193 -2.31 -10.70 1.42
C VAL A 193 -2.31 -11.87 2.38
N LYS A 194 -1.60 -11.73 3.50
CA LYS A 194 -1.59 -12.72 4.58
C LYS A 194 -1.72 -12.03 5.93
N PHE A 195 -2.78 -12.36 6.65
CA PHE A 195 -2.89 -12.03 8.06
C PHE A 195 -2.03 -12.99 8.88
N GLU A 196 -1.15 -12.43 9.70
CA GLU A 196 -0.37 -13.18 10.69
C GLU A 196 -1.13 -13.26 12.03
N GLY A 197 -1.97 -12.27 12.32
CA GLY A 197 -2.82 -12.28 13.51
C GLY A 197 -4.02 -11.34 13.39
N ILE A 198 -5.14 -11.78 13.95
CA ILE A 198 -6.35 -10.99 14.17
C ILE A 198 -6.76 -11.24 15.62
N ASP A 199 -6.94 -10.16 16.37
CA ASP A 199 -7.32 -10.21 17.78
C ASP A 199 -8.37 -9.15 18.12
N THR A 200 -9.07 -9.35 19.24
CA THR A 200 -10.09 -8.45 19.79
C THR A 200 -9.97 -8.40 21.32
N THR A 201 -10.84 -7.63 21.99
CA THR A 201 -10.81 -7.52 23.45
C THR A 201 -11.41 -8.76 24.13
N LYS A 202 -11.03 -9.03 25.38
CA LYS A 202 -11.55 -10.16 26.17
C LYS A 202 -13.09 -10.20 26.16
N GLU A 203 -13.74 -9.05 26.36
CA GLU A 203 -15.20 -8.94 26.37
C GLU A 203 -15.85 -9.46 25.07
N TRP A 204 -15.24 -9.15 23.91
CA TRP A 204 -15.75 -9.61 22.61
C TRP A 204 -15.38 -11.06 22.31
N ARG A 205 -14.23 -11.56 22.78
CA ARG A 205 -13.90 -12.99 22.71
C ARG A 205 -14.88 -13.84 23.52
N ASP A 206 -15.20 -13.42 24.74
CA ASP A 206 -16.15 -14.12 25.61
C ASP A 206 -17.55 -14.13 24.97
N ARG A 207 -17.99 -12.98 24.42
CA ARG A 207 -19.25 -12.91 23.65
C ARG A 207 -19.28 -13.88 22.49
N LEU A 208 -18.21 -13.91 21.69
CA LEU A 208 -18.10 -14.80 20.54
C LEU A 208 -18.14 -16.27 20.98
N PHE A 209 -17.43 -16.63 22.06
CA PHE A 209 -17.44 -17.97 22.63
C PHE A 209 -18.86 -18.42 23.02
N TYR A 210 -19.57 -17.61 23.81
CA TYR A 210 -20.93 -17.96 24.25
C TYR A 210 -21.92 -18.07 23.09
N ILE A 211 -21.83 -17.15 22.11
CA ILE A 211 -22.67 -17.20 20.91
C ILE A 211 -22.38 -18.48 20.09
N GLN A 212 -21.11 -18.88 19.98
CA GLN A 212 -20.73 -20.09 19.27
C GLN A 212 -21.17 -21.38 19.99
N THR A 213 -21.27 -21.36 21.33
CA THR A 213 -21.78 -22.50 22.12
C THR A 213 -23.31 -22.58 22.20
N GLY A 214 -24.02 -21.67 21.51
CA GLY A 214 -25.48 -21.69 21.38
C GLY A 214 -26.23 -20.82 22.38
N VAL A 215 -25.52 -20.00 23.17
CA VAL A 215 -26.14 -19.03 24.07
C VAL A 215 -26.64 -17.83 23.25
N SER A 216 -27.88 -17.39 23.47
CA SER A 216 -28.44 -16.25 22.76
C SER A 216 -27.71 -14.95 23.16
N ALA A 217 -27.56 -14.02 22.20
CA ALA A 217 -26.89 -12.74 22.47
C ALA A 217 -27.52 -11.96 23.65
N SER A 218 -28.85 -12.04 23.81
CA SER A 218 -29.55 -11.43 24.96
C SER A 218 -29.15 -12.05 26.29
N GLU A 219 -28.94 -13.37 26.32
CA GLU A 219 -28.55 -14.08 27.53
C GLU A 219 -27.09 -13.75 27.90
N VAL A 220 -26.20 -13.63 26.90
CA VAL A 220 -24.82 -13.16 27.11
C VAL A 220 -24.79 -11.76 27.74
N LEU A 221 -25.62 -10.84 27.27
CA LEU A 221 -25.71 -9.49 27.84
C LEU A 221 -26.23 -9.50 29.29
N ARG A 222 -27.17 -10.40 29.61
CA ARG A 222 -27.66 -10.60 30.99
C ARG A 222 -26.55 -11.13 31.89
N MET A 223 -25.83 -12.18 31.45
CA MET A 223 -24.69 -12.74 32.19
C MET A 223 -23.64 -11.68 32.50
N GLN A 224 -23.27 -10.85 31.50
CA GLN A 224 -22.30 -9.76 31.69
C GLN A 224 -22.81 -8.68 32.65
N THR A 225 -24.11 -8.39 32.65
CA THR A 225 -24.70 -7.41 33.58
C THR A 225 -24.66 -7.92 35.01
N VAL A 226 -24.96 -9.21 35.23
CA VAL A 226 -24.85 -9.86 36.54
C VAL A 226 -23.40 -9.88 37.02
N GLU A 227 -22.44 -10.23 36.16
CA GLU A 227 -21.01 -10.23 36.49
C GLU A 227 -20.51 -8.82 36.87
N LYS A 228 -20.82 -7.80 36.07
CA LYS A 228 -20.46 -6.40 36.36
C LYS A 228 -21.10 -5.89 37.65
N ALA A 229 -22.35 -6.27 37.92
CA ALA A 229 -23.04 -5.93 39.16
C ALA A 229 -22.37 -6.61 40.38
N ALA A 230 -22.05 -7.90 40.28
CA ALA A 230 -21.36 -8.66 41.32
C ALA A 230 -19.96 -8.10 41.61
N GLU A 231 -19.17 -7.77 40.58
CA GLU A 231 -17.86 -7.13 40.75
C GLU A 231 -17.96 -5.76 41.43
N SER A 232 -18.95 -4.95 41.03
CA SER A 232 -19.16 -3.61 41.60
C SER A 232 -19.57 -3.69 43.08
N LEU A 233 -20.41 -4.66 43.43
CA LEU A 233 -20.78 -4.95 44.82
C LEU A 233 -19.58 -5.43 45.64
N SER A 234 -18.74 -6.29 45.07
CA SER A 234 -17.51 -6.78 45.73
C SER A 234 -16.46 -5.68 45.93
N LYS A 235 -16.43 -4.65 45.08
CA LYS A 235 -15.48 -3.52 45.16
C LYS A 235 -16.01 -2.36 46.01
N SER A 236 -17.27 -2.41 46.48
CA SER A 236 -17.86 -1.34 47.28
C SER A 236 -17.40 -1.43 48.75
N PRO A 237 -16.80 -0.38 49.36
CA PRO A 237 -16.25 -0.42 50.72
C PRO A 237 -17.29 -0.67 51.83
N GLY A 238 -18.58 -0.64 51.52
CA GLY A 238 -19.67 -0.71 52.50
C GLY A 238 -20.07 -2.13 52.94
N ALA A 239 -19.58 -3.19 52.30
CA ALA A 239 -19.99 -4.57 52.61
C ALA A 239 -19.17 -5.23 53.74
N ALA A 240 -18.11 -4.59 54.25
CA ALA A 240 -17.26 -5.10 55.32
C ALA A 240 -17.62 -4.56 56.73
N VAL A 241 -18.65 -3.73 56.86
CA VAL A 241 -19.02 -3.06 58.15
C VAL A 241 -20.31 -3.63 58.76
N GLY A 242 -20.83 -4.74 58.23
CA GLY A 242 -22.09 -5.33 58.69
C GLY A 242 -22.08 -6.84 58.68
N ALA A 243 -21.28 -7.45 59.55
CA ALA A 243 -21.47 -8.82 60.06
C ALA A 243 -20.73 -8.96 61.39
#